data_AF-A0A661PQ42-F1
#
_entry.id   AF-A0A661PQ42-F1
#
_cell.length_a   1.000
_cell.length_b   1.000
_cell.length_c   1.000
_cell.angle_alpha   90.00
_cell.angle_beta   90.00
_cell.angle_gamma   90.00
#
_symmetry.space_group_name_H-M   'P 1'
#
loop_
_entity.id
_entity.type
_entity.pdbx_description
1 polymer ?
#
loop_
_entity_poly.entity_id
_entity_poly.type
_entity_poly.pdbx_seq_one_letter_code
_entity_poly.pdbx_strand_id
1 'polypeptide(L)'
;YDIVADSQTQPVGSGGGTAAPLGVGVYKAGPDGIDSALTYGVTVTEGQSPSTDTFTKPLTTGWNLISLPLTPEDSSTSAVLGNDTIVYDKVYRYDATTPKQFVDETSGTMEPGIGYFVYVTTAGTWNYTGTSVSSTDLDLKSGLNMIGVPNCTISISSAMGSTDYRYVARWNAAEEKFEVHNLKAPSAFHDFTTMVAGEGYFISASSDYPLTLSCSG
;
A
#
# COMPACT_ATOMS: atom_id res chain seq x y z
N TYR A 1 -31.85 36.36 -12.87
CA TYR A 1 -31.73 34.93 -12.49
C TYR A 1 -30.69 34.90 -11.40
N ASP A 2 -31.13 34.90 -10.15
CA ASP A 2 -30.24 34.69 -9.00
C ASP A 2 -30.67 33.39 -8.34
N ILE A 3 -29.73 32.46 -8.23
CA ILE A 3 -29.93 31.19 -7.51
C ILE A 3 -29.41 31.43 -6.10
N VAL A 4 -30.30 31.44 -5.11
CA VAL A 4 -29.93 31.42 -3.71
C VAL A 4 -30.17 29.99 -3.21
N ALA A 5 -29.10 29.31 -2.82
CA ALA A 5 -29.19 28.06 -2.07
C ALA A 5 -29.26 28.41 -0.58
N ASP A 6 -30.38 28.13 0.07
CA ASP A 6 -30.47 28.15 1.54
C ASP A 6 -30.40 26.70 2.05
N SER A 7 -29.35 26.38 2.80
CA SER A 7 -29.22 25.14 3.54
C SER A 7 -29.70 25.37 4.97
N GLN A 8 -30.98 25.11 5.23
CA GLN A 8 -31.48 25.07 6.61
C GLN A 8 -30.91 23.84 7.31
N THR A 9 -30.00 24.04 8.26
CA THR A 9 -29.50 22.98 9.15
C THR A 9 -30.38 22.93 10.39
N GLN A 10 -31.11 21.83 10.60
CA GLN A 10 -31.74 21.53 11.89
C GLN A 10 -30.69 20.85 12.79
N PRO A 11 -30.56 21.23 14.08
CA PRO A 11 -29.57 20.63 14.96
C PRO A 11 -29.94 19.18 15.30
N VAL A 12 -28.99 18.27 15.14
CA VAL A 12 -29.16 16.83 15.44
C VAL A 12 -29.20 16.63 16.95
N GLY A 13 -30.39 16.30 17.47
CA GLY A 13 -30.56 15.80 18.83
C GLY A 13 -30.00 14.37 18.96
N SER A 14 -29.31 14.11 20.07
CA SER A 14 -28.70 12.81 20.40
C SER A 14 -29.76 11.71 20.50
N GLY A 15 -29.76 10.79 19.54
CA GLY A 15 -30.54 9.55 19.59
C GLY A 15 -30.25 8.69 18.37
N GLY A 16 -29.79 7.46 18.58
CA GLY A 16 -29.56 6.50 17.51
C GLY A 16 -30.84 6.28 16.70
N GLY A 17 -30.84 6.74 15.46
CA GLY A 17 -31.93 6.62 14.51
C GLY A 17 -31.42 7.02 13.15
N THR A 18 -31.67 6.17 12.16
CA THR A 18 -31.33 6.34 10.74
C THR A 18 -31.60 7.78 10.28
N ALA A 19 -30.58 8.47 9.76
CA ALA A 19 -30.74 9.81 9.21
C ALA A 19 -31.78 9.79 8.08
N ALA A 20 -32.79 10.65 8.18
CA ALA A 20 -33.73 10.88 7.08
C ALA A 20 -32.97 11.52 5.91
N PRO A 21 -33.25 11.14 4.65
CA PRO A 21 -32.56 11.72 3.50
C PRO A 21 -32.82 13.23 3.41
N LEU A 22 -31.75 14.00 3.25
CA LEU A 22 -31.82 15.44 2.96
C LEU A 22 -32.39 15.63 1.55
N GLY A 23 -33.64 16.06 1.44
CA GLY A 23 -34.25 16.44 0.17
C GLY A 23 -33.80 17.84 -0.26
N VAL A 24 -33.08 17.95 -1.38
CA VAL A 24 -32.82 19.25 -2.02
C VAL A 24 -33.99 19.57 -2.96
N GLY A 25 -34.81 20.57 -2.61
CA GLY A 25 -35.86 21.08 -3.48
C GLY A 25 -35.38 22.28 -4.29
N VAL A 26 -35.64 22.30 -5.61
CA VAL A 26 -35.45 23.49 -6.45
C VAL A 26 -36.80 24.18 -6.61
N TYR A 27 -36.93 25.42 -6.14
CA TYR A 27 -38.17 26.19 -6.22
C TYR A 27 -38.12 27.19 -7.38
N LYS A 28 -39.19 27.28 -8.17
CA LYS A 28 -39.43 28.44 -9.05
C LYS A 28 -40.29 29.45 -8.31
N ALA A 29 -39.78 30.66 -8.09
CA ALA A 29 -40.58 31.75 -7.54
C ALA A 29 -41.44 32.38 -8.66
N GLY A 30 -42.77 32.24 -8.56
CA GLY A 30 -43.73 33.07 -9.28
C GLY A 30 -44.13 34.31 -8.46
N PRO A 31 -44.79 35.32 -9.07
CA PRO A 31 -45.11 36.59 -8.40
C PRO A 31 -46.00 36.47 -7.16
N ASP A 32 -46.78 35.39 -7.05
CA ASP A 32 -47.87 35.26 -6.07
C ASP A 32 -47.73 34.07 -5.10
N GLY A 33 -46.55 33.44 -5.00
CA GLY A 33 -46.29 32.34 -4.05
C GLY A 33 -45.91 31.00 -4.69
N ILE A 34 -45.45 30.05 -3.86
CA ILE A 34 -44.90 28.75 -4.28
C ILE A 34 -45.98 27.81 -4.84
N ASP A 35 -46.04 27.65 -6.16
CA ASP A 35 -46.93 26.68 -6.80
C ASP A 35 -46.18 25.35 -7.05
N SER A 36 -46.54 24.32 -6.28
CA SER A 36 -46.15 22.91 -6.41
C SER A 36 -44.65 22.54 -6.25
N ALA A 37 -44.36 21.68 -5.27
CA ALA A 37 -43.05 21.05 -5.12
C ALA A 37 -42.87 19.93 -6.16
N LEU A 38 -41.99 20.13 -7.14
CA LEU A 38 -41.50 19.04 -7.97
C LEU A 38 -40.51 18.20 -7.14
N THR A 39 -40.98 17.05 -6.64
CA THR A 39 -40.12 16.08 -5.95
C THR A 39 -39.33 15.31 -7.00
N TYR A 40 -38.10 15.72 -7.28
CA TYR A 40 -37.14 14.85 -7.98
C TYR A 40 -36.59 13.86 -6.96
N GLY A 41 -36.94 12.58 -7.11
CA GLY A 41 -36.30 11.52 -6.34
C GLY A 41 -34.85 11.39 -6.77
N VAL A 42 -33.94 12.03 -6.04
CA VAL A 42 -32.50 11.73 -6.14
C VAL A 42 -32.27 10.49 -5.30
N THR A 43 -32.13 9.34 -5.95
CA THR A 43 -31.56 8.16 -5.31
C THR A 43 -30.06 8.42 -5.14
N VAL A 44 -29.66 8.82 -3.93
CA VAL A 44 -28.26 8.76 -3.54
C VAL A 44 -27.95 7.27 -3.35
N THR A 45 -27.31 6.66 -4.34
CA THR A 45 -26.67 5.37 -4.13
C THR A 45 -25.56 5.63 -3.12
N GLU A 46 -25.70 5.14 -1.89
CA GLU A 46 -24.56 5.04 -0.97
C GLU A 46 -23.49 4.21 -1.71
N GLY A 47 -22.48 4.89 -2.25
CA GLY A 47 -21.31 4.21 -2.77
C GLY A 47 -20.71 3.45 -1.60
N GLN A 48 -20.47 2.14 -1.78
CA GLN A 48 -19.64 1.39 -0.84
C GLN A 48 -18.39 2.21 -0.56
N SER A 49 -18.19 2.65 0.69
CA SER A 49 -16.88 3.14 1.09
C SER A 49 -15.87 2.04 0.73
N PRO A 50 -14.74 2.37 0.10
CA PRO A 50 -13.70 1.38 -0.12
C PRO A 50 -13.39 0.71 1.22
N SER A 51 -13.31 -0.62 1.23
CA SER A 51 -12.93 -1.36 2.43
C SER A 51 -11.46 -1.03 2.72
N THR A 52 -11.22 -0.17 3.70
CA THR A 52 -9.88 0.20 4.15
C THR A 52 -9.38 -0.84 5.14
N ASP A 53 -8.28 -1.51 4.81
CA ASP A 53 -7.59 -2.46 5.68
C ASP A 53 -6.50 -1.75 6.49
N THR A 54 -6.02 -2.41 7.55
CA THR A 54 -4.86 -1.97 8.33
C THR A 54 -3.78 -3.04 8.28
N PHE A 55 -2.55 -2.65 7.98
CA PHE A 55 -1.38 -3.53 8.06
C PHE A 55 -0.55 -3.15 9.27
N THR A 56 0.04 -4.14 9.95
CA THR A 56 0.91 -3.94 11.12
C THR A 56 2.11 -4.86 11.07
N LYS A 57 3.30 -4.36 11.40
CA LYS A 57 4.54 -5.14 11.49
C LYS A 57 5.52 -4.52 12.50
N PRO A 58 6.16 -5.30 13.38
CA PRO A 58 7.24 -4.78 14.21
C PRO A 58 8.46 -4.43 13.36
N LEU A 59 9.03 -3.24 13.56
CA LEU A 59 10.32 -2.85 13.01
C LEU A 59 11.32 -2.64 14.15
N THR A 60 12.53 -3.16 13.98
CA THR A 60 13.61 -3.03 14.96
C THR A 60 14.43 -1.78 14.71
N THR A 61 15.14 -1.27 15.72
CA THR A 61 16.14 -0.22 15.49
C THR A 61 17.21 -0.73 14.52
N GLY A 62 17.69 0.14 13.62
CA GLY A 62 18.59 -0.22 12.53
C GLY A 62 17.87 -0.35 11.19
N TRP A 63 18.52 -1.02 10.24
CA TRP A 63 17.97 -1.23 8.90
C TRP A 63 16.87 -2.29 8.92
N ASN A 64 15.75 -2.00 8.27
CA ASN A 64 14.67 -2.93 7.99
C ASN A 64 14.41 -2.93 6.48
N LEU A 65 14.22 -4.10 5.87
CA LEU A 65 13.84 -4.20 4.46
C LEU A 65 12.35 -4.55 4.38
N ILE A 66 11.54 -3.58 3.98
CA ILE A 66 10.07 -3.67 3.97
C ILE A 66 9.49 -3.43 2.59
N SER A 67 8.21 -3.72 2.43
CA SER A 67 7.41 -3.37 1.26
C SER A 67 5.97 -3.11 1.68
N LEU A 68 5.11 -2.67 0.76
CA LEU A 68 3.75 -2.22 1.06
C LEU A 68 2.70 -3.26 0.62
N PRO A 69 2.06 -3.98 1.56
CA PRO A 69 0.97 -4.91 1.27
C PRO A 69 -0.35 -4.22 0.94
N LEU A 70 -0.51 -2.98 1.39
CA LEU A 70 -1.68 -2.14 1.10
C LEU A 70 -1.23 -0.97 0.24
N THR A 71 -2.09 -0.56 -0.70
CA THR A 71 -1.99 0.73 -1.37
C THR A 71 -2.52 1.81 -0.42
N PRO A 72 -1.67 2.71 0.12
CA PRO A 72 -2.10 3.76 1.02
C PRO A 72 -2.90 4.82 0.26
N GLU A 73 -3.79 5.54 0.96
CA GLU A 73 -4.48 6.71 0.39
C GLU A 73 -3.51 7.90 0.18
N ASP A 74 -2.54 8.05 1.10
CA ASP A 74 -1.42 8.98 1.01
C ASP A 74 -0.13 8.18 0.93
N SER A 75 0.49 8.16 -0.26
CA SER A 75 1.73 7.41 -0.50
C SER A 75 3.00 8.15 -0.09
N SER A 76 2.91 9.34 0.52
CA SER A 76 4.10 10.02 1.04
C SER A 76 4.79 9.15 2.09
N THR A 77 6.12 9.09 2.05
CA THR A 77 6.91 8.30 3.00
C THR A 77 6.58 8.65 4.46
N SER A 78 6.34 9.93 4.74
CA SER A 78 5.92 10.40 6.06
C SER A 78 4.55 9.89 6.50
N ALA A 79 3.58 9.77 5.59
CA ALA A 79 2.26 9.24 5.93
C ALA A 79 2.32 7.72 6.14
N VAL A 80 3.10 7.00 5.32
CA VAL A 80 3.22 5.54 5.38
C VAL A 80 4.00 5.07 6.62
N LEU A 81 5.05 5.80 7.02
CA LEU A 81 5.92 5.41 8.14
C LEU A 81 5.59 6.16 9.45
N GLY A 82 4.93 7.31 9.39
CA GLY A 82 4.68 8.20 10.54
C GLY A 82 3.51 7.78 11.43
N ASN A 83 3.57 6.61 12.08
CA ASN A 83 2.49 6.08 12.93
C ASN A 83 2.74 6.17 14.45
N ASP A 84 3.46 7.20 14.90
CA ASP A 84 3.84 7.52 16.30
C ASP A 84 4.67 6.46 17.07
N THR A 85 4.66 5.19 16.65
CA THR A 85 5.35 4.12 17.38
C THR A 85 6.78 3.88 16.90
N ILE A 86 7.08 4.20 15.63
CA ILE A 86 8.42 4.14 15.07
C ILE A 86 8.93 5.55 14.77
N VAL A 87 10.25 5.72 14.77
CA VAL A 87 10.92 6.90 14.21
C VAL A 87 11.93 6.40 13.19
N TYR A 88 11.96 7.00 12.00
CA TYR A 88 12.90 6.68 10.92
C TYR A 88 13.74 7.89 10.54
N ASP A 89 14.94 7.65 9.99
CA ASP A 89 15.85 8.71 9.52
C ASP A 89 16.05 8.67 8.00
N LYS A 90 16.12 7.47 7.41
CA LYS A 90 16.43 7.28 6.00
C LYS A 90 15.58 6.20 5.37
N VAL A 91 15.18 6.44 4.13
CA VAL A 91 14.46 5.47 3.30
C VAL A 91 15.10 5.41 1.92
N TYR A 92 15.47 4.22 1.49
CA TYR A 92 16.05 4.00 0.16
C TYR A 92 15.32 2.91 -0.59
N ARG A 93 15.02 3.17 -1.87
CA ARG A 93 14.72 2.11 -2.84
C ARG A 93 15.94 1.84 -3.73
N TYR A 94 15.95 0.70 -4.42
CA TYR A 94 16.98 0.42 -5.43
C TYR A 94 16.39 0.60 -6.82
N ASP A 95 16.95 1.52 -7.59
CA ASP A 95 16.64 1.68 -9.00
C ASP A 95 17.51 0.73 -9.82
N ALA A 96 16.86 -0.26 -10.43
CA ALA A 96 17.51 -1.26 -11.26
C ALA A 96 17.73 -0.80 -12.71
N THR A 97 17.24 0.39 -13.09
CA THR A 97 17.48 1.00 -14.40
C THR A 97 18.85 1.68 -14.45
N THR A 98 19.38 1.92 -15.65
CA THR A 98 20.75 2.45 -15.82
C THR A 98 20.77 3.98 -15.63
N PRO A 99 21.61 4.54 -14.75
CA PRO A 99 22.58 3.87 -13.87
C PRO A 99 21.92 3.26 -12.63
N LYS A 100 22.33 2.04 -12.29
CA LYS A 100 21.78 1.30 -11.14
C LYS A 100 22.26 1.91 -9.84
N GLN A 101 21.33 2.29 -8.96
CA GLN A 101 21.66 3.05 -7.76
C GLN A 101 20.59 2.94 -6.68
N PHE A 102 20.96 3.26 -5.44
CA PHE A 102 19.96 3.56 -4.41
C PHE A 102 19.41 4.98 -4.63
N VAL A 103 18.09 5.11 -4.51
CA VAL A 103 17.37 6.39 -4.60
C VAL A 103 16.81 6.71 -3.23
N ASP A 104 17.07 7.93 -2.76
CA ASP A 104 16.56 8.45 -1.50
C ASP A 104 15.06 8.74 -1.62
N GLU A 105 14.27 8.06 -0.81
CA GLU A 105 12.81 8.20 -0.73
C GLU A 105 12.39 8.72 0.65
N THR A 106 13.33 9.25 1.46
CA THR A 106 13.05 9.72 2.83
C THR A 106 11.95 10.78 2.86
N SER A 107 11.91 11.67 1.86
CA SER A 107 10.86 12.67 1.64
C SER A 107 10.05 12.43 0.36
N GLY A 108 10.08 11.20 -0.17
CA GLY A 108 9.46 10.82 -1.42
C GLY A 108 8.14 10.07 -1.21
N THR A 109 7.95 9.02 -2.00
CA THR A 109 6.74 8.20 -1.97
C THR A 109 7.07 6.73 -1.86
N MET A 110 6.19 5.99 -1.19
CA MET A 110 6.26 4.56 -1.02
C MET A 110 5.11 3.89 -1.74
N GLU A 111 5.41 3.00 -2.67
CA GLU A 111 4.43 2.35 -3.54
C GLU A 111 4.49 0.82 -3.41
N PRO A 112 3.35 0.12 -3.54
CA PRO A 112 3.33 -1.34 -3.64
C PRO A 112 4.26 -1.90 -4.72
N GLY A 113 4.76 -3.11 -4.48
CA GLY A 113 5.68 -3.79 -5.39
C GLY A 113 7.14 -3.33 -5.35
N ILE A 114 7.43 -2.23 -4.66
CA ILE A 114 8.79 -1.76 -4.41
C ILE A 114 9.24 -2.19 -3.01
N GLY A 115 10.50 -2.63 -2.90
CA GLY A 115 11.15 -2.85 -1.61
C GLY A 115 11.86 -1.58 -1.15
N TYR A 116 11.88 -1.34 0.16
CA TYR A 116 12.46 -0.16 0.79
C TYR A 116 13.35 -0.56 1.96
N PHE A 117 14.60 -0.08 1.97
CA PHE A 117 15.42 -0.08 3.17
C PHE A 117 15.07 1.14 4.01
N VAL A 118 14.57 0.90 5.22
CA VAL A 118 14.20 1.94 6.18
C VAL A 118 15.15 1.85 7.37
N TYR A 119 15.85 2.92 7.67
CA TYR A 119 16.64 3.04 8.90
C TYR A 119 15.76 3.58 10.01
N VAL A 120 15.40 2.70 10.94
CA VAL A 120 14.57 3.00 12.10
C VAL A 120 15.47 3.38 13.27
N THR A 121 15.27 4.56 13.84
CA THR A 121 16.01 5.05 15.02
C THR A 121 15.31 4.68 16.32
N THR A 122 13.98 4.54 16.29
CA THR A 122 13.17 4.07 17.43
C THR A 122 12.29 2.90 16.98
N ALA A 123 12.56 1.71 17.50
CA ALA A 123 11.80 0.49 17.23
C ALA A 123 10.35 0.61 17.70
N GLY A 124 9.44 -0.07 17.01
CA GLY A 124 8.00 0.02 17.28
C GLY A 124 7.17 -0.86 16.36
N THR A 125 5.86 -0.64 16.37
CA THR A 125 4.91 -1.38 15.51
C THR A 125 4.48 -0.50 14.35
N TRP A 126 5.21 -0.62 13.24
CA TRP A 126 4.84 0.05 12.00
C TRP A 126 3.43 -0.40 11.59
N ASN A 127 2.54 0.56 11.35
CA ASN A 127 1.19 0.36 10.89
C ASN A 127 0.75 1.50 9.95
N TYR A 128 -0.13 1.17 9.02
CA TYR A 128 -0.78 2.13 8.13
C TYR A 128 -2.04 1.50 7.51
N THR A 129 -2.91 2.34 6.97
CA THR A 129 -4.17 1.93 6.34
C THR A 129 -4.13 2.04 4.82
N GLY A 130 -4.89 1.20 4.13
CA GLY A 130 -4.98 1.25 2.68
C GLY A 130 -5.86 0.15 2.09
N THR A 131 -5.88 0.06 0.77
CA THR A 131 -6.57 -1.03 0.06
C THR A 131 -5.62 -2.21 -0.13
N SER A 132 -6.05 -3.43 0.21
CA SER A 132 -5.21 -4.63 0.07
C SER A 132 -4.76 -4.88 -1.36
N VAL A 133 -3.46 -5.14 -1.54
CA VAL A 133 -2.84 -5.49 -2.82
C VAL A 133 -2.92 -7.01 -3.01
N SER A 134 -3.72 -7.46 -3.96
CA SER A 134 -3.84 -8.90 -4.29
C SER A 134 -2.82 -9.39 -5.32
N SER A 135 -2.25 -8.48 -6.11
CA SER A 135 -1.28 -8.80 -7.15
C SER A 135 -0.35 -7.62 -7.41
N THR A 136 0.84 -7.92 -7.92
CA THR A 136 1.86 -6.93 -8.29
C THR A 136 2.54 -7.38 -9.58
N ASP A 137 2.59 -6.50 -10.57
CA ASP A 137 3.34 -6.71 -11.81
C ASP A 137 4.67 -5.95 -11.75
N LEU A 138 5.76 -6.65 -12.04
CA LEU A 138 7.12 -6.17 -11.90
C LEU A 138 7.89 -6.38 -13.20
N ASP A 139 8.58 -5.35 -13.68
CA ASP A 139 9.54 -5.47 -14.77
C ASP A 139 10.95 -5.64 -14.22
N LEU A 140 11.32 -6.87 -13.87
CA LEU A 140 12.68 -7.15 -13.39
C LEU A 140 13.70 -6.78 -14.46
N LYS A 141 14.79 -6.13 -14.04
CA LYS A 141 15.96 -5.85 -14.87
C LYS A 141 17.07 -6.84 -14.56
N SER A 142 17.85 -7.19 -15.58
CA SER A 142 19.03 -8.04 -15.40
C SER A 142 19.93 -7.46 -14.30
N GLY A 143 20.33 -8.30 -13.35
CA GLY A 143 21.04 -7.89 -12.14
C GLY A 143 20.09 -7.73 -10.95
N LEU A 144 20.45 -6.81 -10.05
CA LEU A 144 19.76 -6.64 -8.77
C LEU A 144 18.46 -5.85 -8.95
N ASN A 145 17.39 -6.28 -8.29
CA ASN A 145 16.10 -5.60 -8.19
C ASN A 145 15.68 -5.61 -6.72
N MET A 146 15.02 -4.56 -6.23
CA MET A 146 14.48 -4.52 -4.88
C MET A 146 12.96 -4.37 -4.93
N ILE A 147 12.26 -5.41 -4.48
CA ILE A 147 10.84 -5.60 -4.74
C ILE A 147 10.05 -5.79 -3.45
N GLY A 148 8.74 -5.57 -3.57
CA GLY A 148 7.73 -5.96 -2.59
C GLY A 148 6.85 -7.09 -3.08
N VAL A 149 6.07 -7.67 -2.18
CA VAL A 149 5.08 -8.71 -2.51
C VAL A 149 3.67 -8.27 -2.11
N PRO A 150 2.61 -8.81 -2.76
CA PRO A 150 1.21 -8.60 -2.37
C PRO A 150 0.91 -8.96 -0.91
N ASN A 151 -0.32 -8.67 -0.45
CA ASN A 151 -0.78 -8.90 0.91
C ASN A 151 -1.07 -10.36 1.27
N CYS A 152 -0.08 -11.22 1.07
CA CYS A 152 -0.12 -12.65 1.37
C CYS A 152 1.28 -13.23 1.50
N THR A 153 1.35 -14.51 1.83
CA THR A 153 2.60 -15.29 1.77
C THR A 153 2.64 -16.08 0.47
N ILE A 154 3.74 -15.98 -0.27
CA ILE A 154 3.94 -16.64 -1.56
C ILE A 154 5.16 -17.55 -1.48
N SER A 155 5.06 -18.79 -1.97
CA SER A 155 6.24 -19.66 -2.07
C SER A 155 7.19 -19.13 -3.16
N ILE A 156 8.50 -19.10 -2.90
CA ILE A 156 9.49 -18.63 -3.88
C ILE A 156 9.47 -19.53 -5.12
N SER A 157 9.31 -20.84 -4.94
CA SER A 157 9.18 -21.79 -6.06
C SER A 157 7.96 -21.50 -6.95
N SER A 158 6.85 -21.04 -6.38
CA SER A 158 5.64 -20.69 -7.13
C SER A 158 5.77 -19.32 -7.78
N ALA A 159 6.27 -18.32 -7.05
CA ALA A 159 6.48 -16.97 -7.54
C ALA A 159 7.46 -16.94 -8.72
N MET A 160 8.61 -17.59 -8.55
CA MET A 160 9.69 -17.52 -9.52
C MET A 160 9.58 -18.58 -10.61
N GLY A 161 8.69 -19.58 -10.47
CA GLY A 161 8.39 -20.58 -11.50
C GLY A 161 9.61 -21.04 -12.31
N SER A 162 9.62 -20.71 -13.61
CA SER A 162 10.73 -20.99 -14.54
C SER A 162 11.63 -19.78 -14.82
N THR A 163 11.50 -18.68 -14.06
CA THR A 163 12.33 -17.49 -14.19
C THR A 163 13.79 -17.83 -13.92
N ASP A 164 14.70 -17.35 -14.76
CA ASP A 164 16.13 -17.47 -14.52
C ASP A 164 16.61 -16.35 -13.57
N TYR A 165 16.82 -16.71 -12.30
CA TYR A 165 17.36 -15.84 -11.27
C TYR A 165 18.50 -16.55 -10.52
N ARG A 166 19.41 -15.75 -9.96
CA ARG A 166 20.56 -16.26 -9.21
C ARG A 166 20.23 -16.50 -7.74
N TYR A 167 19.53 -15.56 -7.12
CA TYR A 167 19.06 -15.67 -5.74
C TYR A 167 17.93 -14.69 -5.44
N VAL A 168 17.16 -15.00 -4.39
CA VAL A 168 16.32 -14.06 -3.65
C VAL A 168 16.96 -13.85 -2.29
N ALA A 169 17.03 -12.62 -1.80
CA ALA A 169 17.56 -12.30 -0.49
C ALA A 169 16.60 -11.42 0.30
N ARG A 170 16.54 -11.63 1.61
CA ARG A 170 15.82 -10.75 2.55
C ARG A 170 16.77 -10.28 3.64
N TRP A 171 16.45 -9.16 4.28
CA TRP A 171 17.24 -8.64 5.39
C TRP A 171 16.67 -9.11 6.73
N ASN A 172 17.46 -9.84 7.49
CA ASN A 172 17.16 -10.14 8.88
C ASN A 172 17.63 -8.95 9.73
N ALA A 173 16.70 -8.10 10.13
CA ALA A 173 16.99 -6.89 10.89
C ALA A 173 17.49 -7.16 12.32
N ALA A 174 17.11 -8.29 12.93
CA ALA A 174 17.54 -8.65 14.28
C ALA A 174 18.99 -9.15 14.31
N GLU A 175 19.44 -9.84 13.27
CA GLU A 175 20.80 -10.37 13.14
C GLU A 175 21.71 -9.53 12.23
N GLU A 176 21.19 -8.43 11.69
CA GLU A 176 21.87 -7.51 10.77
C GLU A 176 22.59 -8.22 9.60
N LYS A 177 21.91 -9.19 8.98
CA LYS A 177 22.48 -9.97 7.86
C LYS A 177 21.45 -10.26 6.77
N PHE A 178 21.95 -10.54 5.58
CA PHE A 178 21.13 -11.11 4.52
C PHE A 178 20.95 -12.61 4.72
N GLU A 179 19.71 -13.05 4.57
CA GLU A 179 19.33 -14.44 4.38
C GLU A 179 19.07 -14.67 2.89
N VAL A 180 19.48 -15.82 2.35
CA VAL A 180 19.50 -16.07 0.91
C VAL A 180 18.79 -17.37 0.55
N HIS A 181 17.94 -17.28 -0.47
CA HIS A 181 17.43 -18.40 -1.23
C HIS A 181 18.13 -18.47 -2.59
N ASN A 182 18.96 -19.49 -2.81
CA ASN A 182 19.68 -19.68 -4.07
C ASN A 182 19.18 -20.91 -4.84
N LEU A 183 18.66 -20.71 -6.05
CA LEU A 183 18.08 -21.77 -6.90
C LEU A 183 19.06 -22.93 -7.19
N LYS A 184 20.37 -22.66 -7.22
CA LYS A 184 21.41 -23.65 -7.52
C LYS A 184 21.96 -24.35 -6.29
N ALA A 185 21.58 -23.90 -5.09
CA ALA A 185 21.97 -24.55 -3.85
C ALA A 185 21.01 -25.71 -3.52
N PRO A 186 21.50 -26.81 -2.92
CA PRO A 186 20.62 -27.84 -2.37
C PRO A 186 19.64 -27.25 -1.35
N SER A 187 18.46 -27.87 -1.21
CA SER A 187 17.38 -27.29 -0.42
C SER A 187 17.70 -27.04 1.05
N ALA A 188 18.63 -27.83 1.60
CA ALA A 188 19.14 -27.68 2.96
C ALA A 188 19.91 -26.38 3.23
N PHE A 189 20.24 -25.61 2.19
CA PHE A 189 20.99 -24.35 2.28
C PHE A 189 20.14 -23.11 1.98
N HIS A 190 18.82 -23.25 1.82
CA HIS A 190 17.95 -22.08 1.75
C HIS A 190 17.64 -21.59 3.16
N ASP A 191 17.95 -20.33 3.46
CA ASP A 191 17.59 -19.72 4.75
C ASP A 191 16.07 -19.51 4.89
N PHE A 192 15.36 -19.38 3.75
CA PHE A 192 13.92 -19.21 3.67
C PHE A 192 13.37 -19.70 2.32
N THR A 193 12.07 -19.99 2.26
CA THR A 193 11.39 -20.53 1.06
C THR A 193 10.13 -19.79 0.66
N THR A 194 9.74 -18.77 1.42
CA THR A 194 8.52 -17.98 1.22
C THR A 194 8.80 -16.49 1.28
N MET A 195 8.10 -15.72 0.46
CA MET A 195 8.02 -14.27 0.56
C MET A 195 6.75 -13.88 1.30
N VAL A 196 6.83 -12.97 2.27
CA VAL A 196 5.76 -12.61 3.20
C VAL A 196 5.43 -11.12 3.04
N ALA A 197 4.15 -10.81 3.06
CA ALA A 197 3.64 -9.44 3.08
C ALA A 197 4.42 -8.53 4.06
N GLY A 198 4.84 -7.37 3.57
CA GLY A 198 5.53 -6.34 4.36
C GLY A 198 7.02 -6.59 4.54
N GLU A 199 7.58 -7.67 3.99
CA GLU A 199 9.03 -7.80 3.77
C GLU A 199 9.39 -7.27 2.38
N GLY A 200 10.54 -6.61 2.29
CA GLY A 200 11.16 -6.33 1.00
C GLY A 200 12.17 -7.42 0.64
N TYR A 201 12.42 -7.60 -0.65
CA TYR A 201 13.32 -8.62 -1.16
C TYR A 201 14.24 -8.06 -2.21
N PHE A 202 15.48 -8.57 -2.24
CA PHE A 202 16.32 -8.45 -3.42
C PHE A 202 16.16 -9.67 -4.31
N ILE A 203 16.06 -9.44 -5.61
CA ILE A 203 16.13 -10.50 -6.64
C ILE A 203 17.29 -10.18 -7.57
N SER A 204 18.22 -11.12 -7.71
CA SER A 204 19.24 -11.07 -8.75
C SER A 204 18.73 -11.82 -9.99
N ALA A 205 18.12 -11.10 -10.92
CA ALA A 205 17.62 -11.67 -12.19
C ALA A 205 18.78 -11.90 -13.18
N SER A 206 18.75 -13.00 -13.93
CA SER A 206 19.76 -13.29 -14.95
C SER A 206 19.56 -12.45 -16.21
N SER A 207 18.32 -12.11 -16.54
CA SER A 207 17.91 -11.24 -17.65
C SER A 207 16.76 -10.32 -17.22
N ASP A 208 16.39 -9.38 -18.08
CA ASP A 208 15.11 -8.68 -17.93
C ASP A 208 13.96 -9.69 -18.03
N TYR A 209 12.94 -9.55 -17.18
CA TYR A 209 11.82 -10.50 -17.11
C TYR A 209 10.57 -9.86 -16.47
N PRO A 210 9.39 -9.92 -17.12
CA PRO A 210 8.14 -9.53 -16.48
C PRO A 210 7.72 -10.61 -15.46
N LEU A 211 7.52 -10.21 -14.21
CA LEU A 211 7.14 -11.07 -13.10
C LEU A 211 5.81 -10.58 -12.51
N THR A 212 4.81 -11.46 -12.49
CA THR A 212 3.55 -11.22 -11.77
C THR A 212 3.54 -12.03 -10.49
N LEU A 213 3.39 -11.35 -9.35
CA LEU A 213 3.16 -11.95 -8.04
C LEU A 213 1.69 -11.80 -7.69
N SER A 214 1.04 -12.83 -7.17
CA SER A 214 -0.38 -12.79 -6.83
C SER A 214 -0.67 -13.67 -5.63
N CYS A 215 -1.61 -13.23 -4.80
CA CYS A 215 -2.17 -14.06 -3.75
C CYS A 215 -2.97 -15.20 -4.38
N SER A 216 -2.78 -16.42 -3.87
CA SER A 216 -3.67 -17.53 -4.20
C SER A 216 -5.08 -17.17 -3.69
N GLY A 217 -6.04 -17.07 -4.61
CA GLY A 217 -7.46 -16.95 -4.29
C GLY A 217 -8.04 -18.22 -3.69
#